data_AF-A0A924L576-F1
#
_entry.id   AF-A0A924L576-F1
#
_cell.length_a   1.000
_cell.length_b   1.000
_cell.length_c   1.000
_cell.angle_alpha   90.00
_cell.angle_beta   90.00
_cell.angle_gamma   90.00
#
_symmetry.space_group_name_H-M   'P 1'
#
loop_
_entity.id
_entity.type
_entity.pdbx_description
1 polymer ?
#
loop_
_entity_poly.entity_id
_entity_poly.type
_entity_poly.pdbx_seq_one_letter_code
_entity_poly.pdbx_strand_id
1 'polypeptide(L)'
;RAIFTGFAMAILAALTFLVVDHAPAASFYPNQDAYSAVLGFVPQIVLASVLGYVTGQFLNSYVLVRMKARSAEPRLWARLASSTGVGEAADTLIFCAIASSAIGITTMGGFWNYFVVGFVYKCGVELLVMPLTVVVIRLLKNREPSYWE
;
A
#
# COMPACT_ATOMS: atom_id res chain seq x y z
N ARG A 1 -7.97 -13.32 7.24
CA ARG A 1 -8.29 -14.20 6.08
C ARG A 1 -8.43 -13.38 4.79
N ALA A 2 -9.32 -12.37 4.75
CA ALA A 2 -9.53 -11.51 3.57
C ALA A 2 -8.26 -10.82 3.02
N ILE A 3 -7.38 -10.30 3.89
CA ILE A 3 -6.12 -9.65 3.48
C ILE A 3 -5.20 -10.64 2.75
N PHE A 4 -4.99 -11.81 3.34
CA PHE A 4 -4.16 -12.87 2.75
C PHE A 4 -4.72 -13.37 1.42
N THR A 5 -6.04 -13.56 1.32
CA THR A 5 -6.67 -13.95 0.06
C THR A 5 -6.52 -12.88 -1.01
N GLY A 6 -6.65 -11.59 -0.65
CA GLY A 6 -6.42 -10.47 -1.56
C GLY A 6 -5.01 -10.46 -2.13
N PHE A 7 -3.99 -10.56 -1.28
CA PHE A 7 -2.60 -10.63 -1.72
C PHE A 7 -2.29 -11.89 -2.54
N ALA A 8 -2.81 -13.05 -2.12
CA ALA A 8 -2.62 -14.30 -2.86
C ALA A 8 -3.21 -14.21 -4.27
N MET A 9 -4.42 -13.64 -4.41
CA MET A 9 -5.05 -13.43 -5.71
C MET A 9 -4.29 -12.39 -6.56
N ALA A 10 -3.78 -11.32 -5.96
CA ALA A 10 -2.97 -10.33 -6.67
C ALA A 10 -1.65 -10.94 -7.19
N ILE A 11 -0.98 -11.75 -6.38
CA ILE A 11 0.23 -12.49 -6.79
C ILE A 11 -0.09 -13.50 -7.88
N LEU A 12 -1.20 -14.25 -7.76
CA LEU A 12 -1.63 -15.19 -8.78
C LEU A 12 -1.91 -14.48 -10.12
N ALA A 13 -2.61 -13.34 -10.09
CA ALA A 13 -2.86 -12.52 -11.27
C ALA A 13 -1.56 -12.00 -11.89
N ALA A 14 -0.65 -11.46 -11.07
CA ALA A 14 0.68 -11.03 -11.52
C ALA A 14 1.48 -12.15 -12.21
N LEU A 15 1.52 -13.34 -11.61
CA LEU A 15 2.19 -14.50 -12.21
C LEU A 15 1.53 -14.91 -13.51
N THR A 16 0.20 -14.88 -13.58
CA THR A 16 -0.55 -15.19 -14.80
C THR A 16 -0.21 -14.20 -15.91
N PHE A 17 -0.19 -12.90 -15.61
CA PHE A 17 0.16 -11.88 -16.59
C PHE A 17 1.60 -12.03 -17.08
N LEU A 18 2.55 -12.35 -16.19
CA LEU A 18 3.94 -12.61 -16.53
C LEU A 18 4.08 -13.83 -17.45
N VAL A 19 3.42 -14.94 -17.13
CA VAL A 19 3.44 -16.15 -17.96
C VAL A 19 2.85 -15.89 -19.35
N VAL A 20 1.74 -15.17 -19.43
CA VAL A 20 1.10 -14.82 -20.71
C VAL A 20 1.97 -13.87 -21.53
N ASP A 21 2.64 -12.91 -20.89
CA ASP A 21 3.54 -11.97 -21.56
C ASP A 21 4.74 -12.67 -22.19
N HIS A 22 5.31 -13.67 -21.50
CA HIS A 22 6.47 -14.43 -21.97
C HIS A 22 6.12 -15.59 -22.91
N ALA A 23 4.84 -15.96 -23.01
CA ALA A 23 4.40 -17.01 -23.91
C ALA A 23 4.46 -16.54 -25.38
N PRO A 24 4.79 -17.43 -26.34
CA PRO A 24 4.77 -17.06 -27.75
C PRO A 24 3.36 -16.66 -28.16
N ALA A 25 3.23 -15.46 -28.74
CA ALA A 25 1.95 -14.99 -29.25
C ALA A 25 1.43 -15.92 -30.35
N ALA A 26 0.12 -16.15 -30.37
CA ALA A 26 -0.49 -16.89 -31.45
C ALA A 26 -0.32 -16.13 -32.77
N SER A 27 -0.10 -16.84 -33.88
CA SER A 27 0.20 -16.22 -35.19
C SER A 27 -0.90 -15.28 -35.72
N PHE A 28 -2.12 -15.39 -35.19
CA PHE A 28 -3.27 -14.56 -35.55
C PHE A 28 -3.52 -13.40 -34.56
N TYR A 29 -2.74 -13.28 -33.48
CA TYR A 29 -2.91 -12.25 -32.46
C TYR A 29 -1.95 -11.08 -32.70
N PRO A 30 -2.44 -9.92 -33.18
CA PRO A 30 -1.58 -8.78 -33.53
C PRO A 30 -1.24 -7.86 -32.36
N ASN A 31 -1.92 -8.00 -31.21
CA ASN A 31 -1.89 -7.00 -30.13
C ASN A 31 -0.98 -7.39 -28.95
N GLN A 32 0.07 -8.17 -29.20
CA GLN A 32 1.01 -8.56 -28.14
C GLN A 32 1.73 -7.35 -27.55
N ASP A 33 2.17 -6.40 -28.39
CA ASP A 33 2.85 -5.19 -27.92
C ASP A 33 1.95 -4.32 -27.02
N ALA A 34 0.66 -4.21 -27.36
CA ALA A 34 -0.31 -3.49 -26.54
C ALA A 34 -0.57 -4.20 -25.20
N TYR A 35 -0.57 -5.54 -25.21
CA TYR A 35 -0.67 -6.35 -23.98
C TYR A 35 0.53 -6.08 -23.06
N SER A 36 1.75 -6.19 -23.57
CA SER A 36 2.98 -5.95 -22.80
C SER A 36 3.06 -4.52 -22.28
N ALA A 37 2.64 -3.53 -23.07
CA ALA A 37 2.64 -2.12 -22.64
C ALA A 37 1.69 -1.85 -21.45
N VAL A 38 0.54 -2.54 -21.40
CA VAL A 38 -0.48 -2.31 -20.36
C VAL A 38 -0.28 -3.22 -19.15
N LEU A 39 0.11 -4.48 -19.37
CA LEU A 39 0.15 -5.51 -18.32
C LEU A 39 1.57 -5.93 -17.93
N GLY A 40 2.60 -5.62 -18.73
CA GLY A 40 3.98 -6.05 -18.48
C GLY A 40 4.59 -5.48 -17.19
N PHE A 41 4.15 -4.30 -16.74
CA PHE A 41 4.62 -3.72 -15.48
C PHE A 41 3.80 -4.14 -14.26
N VAL A 42 2.64 -4.78 -14.44
CA VAL A 42 1.74 -5.19 -13.34
C VAL A 42 2.43 -6.12 -12.32
N PRO A 43 3.22 -7.13 -12.72
CA PRO A 43 3.91 -7.99 -11.75
C PRO A 43 4.85 -7.22 -10.84
N GLN A 44 5.54 -6.21 -11.37
CA GLN A 44 6.44 -5.36 -10.61
C GLN A 44 5.68 -4.45 -9.63
N ILE A 45 4.53 -3.91 -10.02
CA ILE A 45 3.67 -3.11 -9.13
C ILE A 45 3.09 -3.97 -8.00
N VAL A 46 2.68 -5.21 -8.30
CA VAL A 46 2.21 -6.14 -7.26
C VAL A 46 3.35 -6.48 -6.30
N LEU A 47 4.56 -6.73 -6.79
CA LEU A 47 5.74 -6.95 -5.96
C LEU A 47 6.03 -5.73 -5.07
N ALA A 48 6.01 -4.52 -5.64
CA ALA A 48 6.18 -3.27 -4.91
C ALA A 48 5.15 -3.11 -3.80
N SER A 49 3.88 -3.44 -4.09
CA SER A 49 2.77 -3.36 -3.14
C SER A 49 2.92 -4.35 -1.98
N VAL A 50 3.33 -5.59 -2.27
CA VAL A 50 3.53 -6.62 -1.23
C VAL A 50 4.69 -6.22 -0.30
N LEU A 51 5.82 -5.79 -0.87
CA LEU A 51 6.99 -5.39 -0.08
C LEU A 51 6.73 -4.11 0.72
N GLY A 52 6.13 -3.10 0.09
CA GLY A 52 5.70 -1.87 0.76
C GLY A 52 4.80 -2.18 1.94
N TYR A 53 3.75 -2.98 1.71
CA TYR A 53 2.79 -3.32 2.75
C TYR A 53 3.45 -4.07 3.93
N VAL A 54 4.26 -5.08 3.65
CA VAL A 54 4.92 -5.86 4.71
C VAL A 54 5.83 -4.97 5.55
N THR A 55 6.66 -4.15 4.91
CA THR A 55 7.59 -3.28 5.64
C THR A 55 6.88 -2.14 6.36
N GLY A 56 5.88 -1.50 5.72
CA GLY A 56 5.08 -0.44 6.30
C GLY A 56 4.30 -0.91 7.53
N GLN A 57 3.63 -2.05 7.43
CA GLN A 57 2.88 -2.65 8.56
C GLN A 57 3.81 -3.09 9.70
N PHE A 58 4.98 -3.66 9.37
CA PHE A 58 5.97 -4.02 10.37
C PHE A 58 6.49 -2.80 11.11
N LEU A 59 6.87 -1.72 10.39
CA LEU A 59 7.35 -0.49 11.00
C LEU A 59 6.27 0.24 11.80
N ASN A 60 5.03 0.28 11.30
CA ASN A 60 3.90 0.82 12.02
C ASN A 60 3.74 0.13 13.39
N SER A 61 3.66 -1.21 13.38
CA SER A 61 3.50 -2.02 14.59
C SER A 61 4.70 -1.90 15.52
N TYR A 62 5.92 -1.90 14.98
CA TYR A 62 7.16 -1.77 15.75
C TYR A 62 7.25 -0.43 16.48
N VAL A 63 6.99 0.68 15.78
CA VAL A 63 6.99 2.02 16.37
C VAL A 63 5.93 2.12 17.45
N LEU A 64 4.73 1.57 17.20
CA LEU A 64 3.64 1.57 18.16
C LEU A 64 4.00 0.83 19.46
N VAL A 65 4.65 -0.34 19.36
CA VAL A 65 5.12 -1.12 20.52
C VAL A 65 6.26 -0.40 21.25
N ARG A 66 7.25 0.13 20.52
CA ARG A 66 8.39 0.84 21.12
C ARG A 66 7.97 2.12 21.83
N MET A 67 6.98 2.83 21.31
CA MET A 67 6.40 4.00 21.98
C MET A 67 5.57 3.63 23.21
N LYS A 68 4.85 2.50 23.17
CA LYS A 68 4.15 1.95 24.35
C LYS A 68 5.14 1.61 25.47
N ALA A 69 6.30 1.06 25.12
CA ALA A 69 7.34 0.67 26.07
C ALA A 69 8.10 1.87 26.68
N ARG A 70 8.23 2.98 25.94
CA ARG A 70 9.00 4.16 26.39
C ARG A 70 8.19 5.21 27.14
N SER A 71 6.87 5.22 27.05
CA SER A 71 6.10 6.34 27.61
C SER A 71 4.85 5.85 28.33
N ALA A 72 4.78 6.17 29.61
CA ALA A 72 3.67 5.81 30.49
C ALA A 72 2.36 6.56 30.21
N GLU A 73 2.33 7.66 29.42
CA GLU A 73 1.06 8.37 29.16
C GLU A 73 1.06 9.45 28.03
N PRO A 74 1.69 9.28 26.84
CA PRO A 74 1.47 10.23 25.77
C PRO A 74 0.10 9.98 25.12
N ARG A 75 -0.65 11.05 24.85
CA ARG A 75 -2.00 11.03 24.24
C ARG A 75 -2.05 10.02 23.10
N LEU A 76 -3.05 9.12 23.13
CA LEU A 76 -3.27 8.04 22.16
C LEU A 76 -3.08 8.51 20.69
N TRP A 77 -3.54 9.73 20.41
CA TRP A 77 -3.40 10.44 19.13
C TRP A 77 -1.96 10.62 18.64
N ALA A 78 -1.03 11.00 19.52
CA ALA A 78 0.37 11.24 19.13
C ALA A 78 1.07 9.94 18.71
N ARG A 79 0.70 8.80 19.32
CA ARG A 79 1.21 7.47 18.96
C ARG A 79 0.62 6.95 17.65
N LEU A 80 -0.67 7.17 17.43
CA LEU A 80 -1.34 6.78 16.20
C LEU A 80 -0.82 7.58 15.01
N ALA A 81 -0.70 8.90 15.15
CA ALA A 81 -0.19 9.77 14.09
C ALA A 81 1.29 9.45 13.75
N SER A 82 2.15 9.24 14.74
CA SER A 82 3.56 8.95 14.49
C SER A 82 3.79 7.56 13.91
N SER A 83 3.10 6.52 14.41
CA SER A 83 3.24 5.15 13.87
C SER A 83 2.66 5.03 12.47
N THR A 84 1.52 5.69 12.20
CA THR A 84 0.90 5.70 10.86
C THR A 84 1.75 6.48 9.89
N GLY A 85 2.26 7.65 10.27
CA GLY A 85 3.16 8.44 9.43
C GLY A 85 4.45 7.69 9.06
N VAL A 86 5.08 7.00 10.01
CA VAL A 86 6.30 6.21 9.73
C VAL A 86 5.99 4.98 8.88
N GLY A 87 4.87 4.31 9.14
CA GLY A 87 4.42 3.17 8.35
C GLY A 87 4.13 3.54 6.90
N GLU A 88 3.35 4.59 6.68
CA GLU A 88 3.00 5.09 5.34
C GLU A 88 4.20 5.67 4.59
N ALA A 89 5.12 6.33 5.29
CA ALA A 89 6.35 6.82 4.69
C ALA A 89 7.21 5.64 4.18
N ALA A 90 7.35 4.58 4.98
CA ALA A 90 8.12 3.41 4.58
C ALA A 90 7.45 2.61 3.46
N ASP A 91 6.13 2.40 3.54
CA ASP A 91 5.34 1.77 2.49
C ASP A 91 5.51 2.52 1.16
N THR A 92 5.25 3.83 1.18
CA THR A 92 5.32 4.68 -0.01
C THR A 92 6.74 4.75 -0.56
N LEU A 93 7.76 4.81 0.30
CA LEU A 93 9.16 4.85 -0.14
C LEU A 93 9.54 3.56 -0.89
N ILE A 94 9.25 2.39 -0.31
CA ILE A 94 9.55 1.10 -0.93
C ILE A 94 8.74 0.92 -2.21
N PHE A 95 7.46 1.27 -2.15
CA PHE A 95 6.60 1.23 -3.33
C PHE A 95 7.16 2.11 -4.45
N CYS A 96 7.47 3.39 -4.19
CA CYS A 96 8.04 4.29 -5.17
C CYS A 96 9.42 3.83 -5.66
N ALA A 97 10.26 3.26 -4.81
CA ALA A 97 11.59 2.78 -5.19
C ALA A 97 11.51 1.65 -6.21
N ILE A 98 10.53 0.75 -6.07
CA ILE A 98 10.34 -0.38 -6.99
C ILE A 98 9.48 0.02 -8.19
N ALA A 99 8.42 0.80 -7.98
CA ALA A 99 7.50 1.20 -9.04
C ALA A 99 8.09 2.26 -9.99
N SER A 100 9.03 3.08 -9.54
CA SER A 100 9.63 4.14 -10.37
C SER A 100 10.28 3.60 -11.64
N SER A 101 10.96 2.46 -11.57
CA SER A 101 11.55 1.81 -12.74
C SER A 101 10.52 1.18 -13.68
N ALA A 102 9.36 0.75 -13.17
CA ALA A 102 8.23 0.28 -13.98
C ALA A 102 7.51 1.44 -14.71
N ILE A 103 7.42 2.60 -14.09
CA ILE A 103 6.68 3.77 -14.61
C ILE A 103 7.58 4.67 -15.48
N GLY A 104 8.87 4.35 -15.60
CA GLY A 104 9.82 5.12 -16.42
C GLY A 104 10.32 6.41 -15.76
N ILE A 105 10.24 6.50 -14.42
CA ILE A 105 10.80 7.64 -13.67
C ILE A 105 12.31 7.41 -13.53
N THR A 106 13.10 8.11 -14.34
CA THR A 106 14.56 7.96 -14.39
C THR A 106 15.32 9.06 -13.63
N THR A 107 14.67 10.18 -13.34
CA THR A 107 15.31 11.34 -12.69
C THR A 107 15.08 11.32 -11.18
N MET A 108 16.13 11.59 -10.39
CA MET A 108 16.05 11.69 -8.92
C MET A 108 15.02 12.73 -8.45
N GLY A 109 14.88 13.86 -9.16
CA GLY A 109 13.84 14.86 -8.89
C GLY A 109 12.43 14.32 -9.12
N GLY A 110 12.22 13.51 -10.16
CA GLY A 110 10.93 12.86 -10.43
C GLY A 110 10.58 11.83 -9.35
N PHE A 111 11.58 11.07 -8.88
CA PHE A 111 11.41 10.13 -7.76
C PHE A 111 10.94 10.84 -6.48
N TRP A 112 11.63 11.91 -6.08
CA TRP A 112 11.26 12.64 -4.86
C TRP A 112 9.90 13.34 -5.00
N ASN A 113 9.59 13.89 -6.17
CA ASN A 113 8.28 14.44 -6.43
C ASN A 113 7.20 13.36 -6.27
N TYR A 114 7.39 12.21 -6.91
CA TYR A 114 6.46 11.09 -6.84
C TYR A 114 6.25 10.59 -5.40
N PHE A 115 7.34 10.44 -4.64
CA PHE A 115 7.29 10.03 -3.23
C PHE A 115 6.57 11.06 -2.36
N VAL A 116 6.96 12.34 -2.42
CA VAL A 116 6.40 13.39 -1.57
C VAL A 116 4.93 13.63 -1.89
N VAL A 117 4.58 13.73 -3.18
CA VAL A 117 3.18 13.90 -3.60
C VAL A 117 2.36 12.69 -3.18
N GLY A 118 2.84 11.47 -3.40
CA GLY A 118 2.15 10.24 -2.99
C GLY A 118 1.93 10.18 -1.49
N PHE A 119 2.96 10.48 -0.69
CA PHE A 119 2.87 10.47 0.77
C PHE A 119 1.91 11.55 1.30
N VAL A 120 2.06 12.79 0.84
CA VAL A 120 1.17 13.90 1.24
C VAL A 120 -0.26 13.65 0.81
N TYR A 121 -0.48 13.12 -0.39
CA TYR A 121 -1.80 12.77 -0.89
C TYR A 121 -2.45 11.69 -0.02
N LYS A 122 -1.75 10.58 0.25
CA LYS A 122 -2.26 9.51 1.11
C LYS A 122 -2.61 10.01 2.51
N CYS A 123 -1.69 10.72 3.18
CA CYS A 123 -1.93 11.28 4.50
C CYS A 123 -3.06 12.33 4.49
N GLY A 124 -3.14 13.14 3.44
CA GLY A 124 -4.19 14.15 3.27
C GLY A 124 -5.57 13.51 3.13
N VAL A 125 -5.69 12.48 2.27
CA VAL A 125 -6.94 11.71 2.11
C VAL A 125 -7.31 11.03 3.43
N GLU A 126 -6.35 10.44 4.14
CA GLU A 126 -6.60 9.83 5.45
C GLU A 126 -7.17 10.85 6.44
N LEU A 127 -6.55 12.03 6.57
CA LEU A 127 -7.03 13.09 7.46
C LEU A 127 -8.43 13.60 7.08
N LEU A 128 -8.74 13.69 5.79
CA LEU A 128 -10.06 14.09 5.31
C LEU A 128 -11.14 13.03 5.58
N VAL A 129 -10.80 11.76 5.44
CA VAL A 129 -11.73 10.63 5.62
C VAL A 129 -11.87 10.23 7.09
N MET A 130 -10.84 10.47 7.92
CA MET A 130 -10.81 10.15 9.35
C MET A 130 -12.07 10.58 10.13
N PRO A 131 -12.62 11.81 10.01
CA PRO A 131 -13.85 12.18 10.71
C PRO A 131 -15.04 11.32 10.29
N LEU A 132 -15.16 10.98 9.00
CA LEU A 132 -16.20 10.09 8.50
C LEU A 132 -16.04 8.69 9.09
N THR A 133 -14.83 8.16 9.12
CA THR A 133 -14.52 6.86 9.72
C THR A 133 -14.93 6.81 11.20
N VAL A 134 -14.66 7.87 11.97
CA VAL A 134 -15.06 7.95 13.39
C VAL A 134 -16.58 7.95 13.55
N VAL A 135 -17.31 8.66 12.69
CA VAL A 135 -18.78 8.66 12.71
C VAL A 135 -19.33 7.27 12.39
N VAL A 136 -18.82 6.62 11.36
CA VAL A 136 -19.25 5.26 10.97
C VAL A 136 -18.97 4.26 12.09
N ILE A 137 -17.79 4.29 12.70
CA ILE A 137 -17.46 3.42 13.84
C ILE A 137 -18.41 3.66 15.01
N ARG A 138 -18.74 4.92 15.34
CA ARG A 138 -19.71 5.23 16.41
C ARG A 138 -21.10 4.69 16.10
N LEU A 139 -21.57 4.84 14.88
CA LEU A 139 -22.86 4.30 14.44
C LEU A 139 -22.90 2.77 14.52
N LEU A 140 -21.81 2.10 14.14
CA LEU A 140 -21.69 0.65 14.20
C LEU A 140 -21.66 0.14 15.65
N LYS A 141 -20.84 0.78 16.50
CA LYS A 141 -20.76 0.46 17.93
C LYS A 141 -22.08 0.66 18.67
N ASN A 142 -22.88 1.64 18.27
CA ASN A 142 -24.22 1.83 18.84
C ASN A 142 -25.20 0.71 18.46
N ARG A 143 -24.89 -0.11 17.45
CA ARG A 143 -25.73 -1.22 16.98
C ARG A 143 -25.19 -2.61 17.35
N GLU A 144 -23.97 -2.71 17.86
CA GLU A 144 -23.37 -3.97 18.30
C GLU A 144 -23.17 -3.99 19.83
N PRO A 145 -24.00 -4.74 20.59
CA PRO A 145 -23.89 -4.83 22.05
C PRO A 145 -22.63 -5.55 22.54
N SER A 146 -21.94 -6.29 21.67
CA SER A 146 -20.81 -7.18 22.00
C SER A 146 -19.48 -6.45 22.28
N TYR A 147 -19.40 -5.12 22.12
CA TYR A 147 -18.12 -4.40 22.21
C TYR A 147 -17.67 -4.09 23.67
N TRP A 148 -18.51 -4.39 24.67
CA TRP A 148 -18.26 -4.10 26.09
C TRP A 148 -17.98 -5.34 26.94
N GLU A 149 -17.98 -6.54 26.34
CA GLU A 149 -17.50 -7.79 26.96
C GLU A 149 -16.03 -8.03 26.59
#